data_AF-A0A2M7H8A9-F1
#
_entry.id   AF-A0A2M7H8A9-F1
#
_cell.length_a   1.000
_cell.length_b   1.000
_cell.length_c   1.000
_cell.angle_alpha   90.00
_cell.angle_beta   90.00
_cell.angle_gamma   90.00
#
_symmetry.space_group_name_H-M   'P 1'
#
loop_
_entity.id
_entity.type
_entity.pdbx_description
1 polymer ?
#
loop_
_entity_poly.entity_id
_entity_poly.type
_entity_poly.pdbx_seq_one_letter_code
_entity_poly.pdbx_strand_id
1 'polypeptide(L)'
;MATIEEADIRNKPKLYLILLLGLALLLASSTISCGQNPRYIYENGAVVVRGDGEPIELINNPNAINPTYAELVAFIKEDSTDEHPYTNGSFFPVSLLYVCSDFAEDVHNNAEAAGIRAAWVGIDFEGNDDGHALNAFETTDKGLVYIDCTGREFFPSLRKYNATSWDKVAYVEVGKEYGVIDIAKAKSPSYSFYEEYKQKWQEYEELLTDFNDEVIQFNQEVNKYGKLLNEYNDEVAEYNNEYSEYKRCMALGGPWREAADASAIGFFIQYGRTFEAEREYLEKQGSALKEWREELRDCEAKLEEKGEIVNQLGEELGDFWFEPLGIVREAQIHW
;
A
#
# COMPACT_ATOMS: atom_id res chain seq x y z
N MET A 1 94.33 -64.56 6.54
CA MET A 1 92.89 -64.73 6.87
C MET A 1 92.63 -63.96 8.16
N ALA A 2 91.55 -63.18 8.20
CA ALA A 2 91.17 -62.21 9.25
C ALA A 2 92.10 -60.97 9.32
N THR A 3 91.66 -59.73 9.51
CA THR A 3 90.36 -59.16 9.96
C THR A 3 90.26 -57.70 9.51
N ILE A 4 89.02 -57.21 9.43
CA ILE A 4 88.62 -55.83 9.13
C ILE A 4 88.84 -54.95 10.36
N GLU A 5 89.31 -53.72 10.16
CA GLU A 5 89.30 -52.63 11.16
C GLU A 5 88.74 -51.36 10.49
N GLU A 6 87.88 -50.66 11.24
CA GLU A 6 87.17 -49.43 10.87
C GLU A 6 88.05 -48.18 10.90
N ALA A 7 87.76 -47.22 10.01
CA ALA A 7 87.87 -45.75 10.18
C ALA A 7 87.55 -45.08 8.81
N ASP A 8 87.17 -43.82 8.67
CA ASP A 8 86.43 -42.84 9.45
C ASP A 8 86.18 -41.65 8.49
N ILE A 9 84.93 -41.19 8.40
CA ILE A 9 84.44 -39.83 8.18
C ILE A 9 84.90 -38.93 6.97
N ARG A 10 83.88 -38.19 6.46
CA ARG A 10 83.88 -36.87 5.75
C ARG A 10 84.34 -36.88 4.28
N ASN A 11 83.40 -36.56 3.37
CA ASN A 11 83.38 -35.30 2.58
C ASN A 11 82.53 -35.45 1.29
N LYS A 12 81.36 -34.81 1.22
CA LYS A 12 80.91 -33.96 0.08
C LYS A 12 79.50 -33.38 0.29
N PRO A 13 79.29 -32.07 0.05
CA PRO A 13 78.02 -31.38 0.28
C PRO A 13 77.19 -31.20 -1.02
N LYS A 14 75.89 -30.91 -0.81
CA LYS A 14 74.99 -30.12 -1.69
C LYS A 14 74.68 -30.67 -3.10
N LEU A 15 73.47 -31.21 -3.29
CA LEU A 15 72.73 -31.00 -4.56
C LEU A 15 71.20 -31.28 -4.54
N TYR A 16 70.53 -31.44 -3.39
CA TYR A 16 69.09 -31.76 -3.39
C TYR A 16 68.17 -30.75 -2.69
N LEU A 17 68.70 -29.67 -2.09
CA LEU A 17 67.88 -28.70 -1.36
C LEU A 17 67.56 -27.40 -2.13
N ILE A 18 68.09 -27.22 -3.34
CA ILE A 18 67.84 -25.99 -4.13
C ILE A 18 66.68 -26.16 -5.13
N LEU A 19 66.31 -27.38 -5.50
CA LEU A 19 65.22 -27.62 -6.45
C LEU A 19 63.81 -27.61 -5.84
N LEU A 20 63.68 -27.81 -4.51
CA LEU A 20 62.38 -27.77 -3.82
C LEU A 20 62.05 -26.39 -3.24
N LEU A 21 63.04 -25.52 -3.00
CA LEU A 21 62.81 -24.13 -2.58
C LEU A 21 62.51 -23.19 -3.77
N GLY A 22 62.95 -23.55 -4.99
CA GLY A 22 62.64 -22.79 -6.20
C GLY A 22 61.21 -22.97 -6.72
N LEU A 23 60.58 -24.12 -6.46
CA LEU A 23 59.19 -24.38 -6.87
C LEU A 23 58.17 -23.87 -5.84
N ALA A 24 58.55 -23.80 -4.55
CA ALA A 24 57.70 -23.26 -3.50
C ALA A 24 57.65 -21.72 -3.49
N LEU A 25 58.70 -21.03 -3.98
CA LEU A 25 58.69 -19.57 -4.15
C LEU A 25 58.04 -19.09 -5.47
N LEU A 26 57.76 -19.99 -6.42
CA LEU A 26 56.99 -19.69 -7.64
C LEU A 26 55.49 -20.00 -7.51
N LEU A 27 55.05 -20.54 -6.37
CA LEU A 27 53.62 -20.69 -6.02
C LEU A 27 53.13 -19.64 -5.00
N ALA A 28 54.00 -18.71 -4.58
CA ALA A 28 53.67 -17.63 -3.65
C ALA A 28 53.52 -16.24 -4.33
N SER A 29 53.33 -16.21 -5.65
CA SER A 29 53.11 -14.96 -6.39
C SER A 29 52.23 -15.18 -7.62
N SER A 30 51.01 -15.65 -7.38
CA SER A 30 49.88 -15.40 -8.27
C SER A 30 48.61 -15.91 -7.62
N THR A 31 48.23 -15.37 -6.45
CA THR A 31 46.84 -14.95 -6.37
C THR A 31 46.74 -13.83 -7.39
N ILE A 32 46.41 -14.20 -8.63
CA ILE A 32 45.73 -13.28 -9.52
C ILE A 32 44.43 -13.01 -8.76
N SER A 33 44.46 -11.99 -7.89
CA SER A 33 43.28 -11.15 -7.75
C SER A 33 43.05 -10.70 -9.19
N CYS A 34 42.16 -11.41 -9.89
CA CYS A 34 41.55 -10.88 -11.08
C CYS A 34 40.99 -9.56 -10.60
N GLY A 35 41.67 -8.46 -10.96
CA GLY A 35 41.43 -7.16 -10.33
C GLY A 35 39.94 -6.89 -10.46
N GLN A 36 39.23 -6.91 -9.33
CA GLN A 36 37.82 -6.61 -9.31
C GLN A 36 37.65 -5.23 -9.93
N ASN A 37 36.70 -5.09 -10.86
CA ASN A 37 36.43 -3.78 -11.42
C ASN A 37 35.91 -2.91 -10.27
N PRO A 38 36.58 -1.81 -9.91
CA PRO A 38 36.18 -1.00 -8.75
C PRO A 38 34.82 -0.33 -8.91
N ARG A 39 34.23 -0.36 -10.11
CA ARG A 39 32.89 0.12 -10.39
C ARG A 39 31.79 -0.93 -10.20
N TYR A 40 32.17 -2.20 -10.12
CA TYR A 40 31.19 -3.28 -9.95
C TYR A 40 30.95 -3.57 -8.48
N ILE A 41 29.72 -3.94 -8.18
CA ILE A 41 29.31 -4.38 -6.85
C ILE A 41 29.58 -5.88 -6.71
N TYR A 42 30.17 -6.27 -5.59
CA TYR A 42 30.44 -7.66 -5.26
C TYR A 42 29.88 -8.01 -3.89
N GLU A 43 28.95 -8.96 -3.85
CA GLU A 43 28.36 -9.49 -2.63
C GLU A 43 28.71 -10.97 -2.51
N ASN A 44 29.25 -11.40 -1.36
CA ASN A 44 29.70 -12.77 -1.13
C ASN A 44 30.65 -13.34 -2.21
N GLY A 45 31.37 -12.47 -2.92
CA GLY A 45 32.30 -12.83 -4.00
C GLY A 45 31.67 -13.01 -5.39
N ALA A 46 30.35 -12.86 -5.53
CA ALA A 46 29.65 -12.80 -6.80
C ALA A 46 29.45 -11.33 -7.23
N VAL A 47 29.41 -11.07 -8.54
CA VAL A 47 29.07 -9.75 -9.07
C VAL A 47 27.55 -9.57 -9.02
N VAL A 48 27.09 -8.43 -8.53
CA VAL A 48 25.67 -8.06 -8.59
C VAL A 48 25.33 -7.60 -10.00
N VAL A 49 24.17 -8.01 -10.49
CA VAL A 49 23.74 -7.78 -11.88
C VAL A 49 22.41 -7.05 -11.95
N ARG A 50 22.22 -6.37 -13.08
CA ARG A 50 20.95 -5.85 -13.57
C ARG A 50 19.98 -6.97 -13.93
N GLY A 51 18.74 -6.61 -14.26
CA GLY A 51 17.74 -7.54 -14.79
C GLY A 51 18.19 -8.25 -16.07
N ASP A 52 19.00 -7.59 -16.90
CA ASP A 52 19.55 -8.14 -18.14
C ASP A 52 20.75 -9.10 -17.94
N GLY A 53 21.24 -9.22 -16.71
CA GLY A 53 22.39 -10.05 -16.34
C GLY A 53 23.75 -9.36 -16.50
N GLU A 54 23.80 -8.11 -16.96
CA GLU A 54 25.03 -7.32 -16.99
C GLU A 54 25.40 -6.83 -15.57
N PRO A 55 26.69 -6.65 -15.25
CA PRO A 55 27.10 -6.10 -13.97
C PRO A 55 26.52 -4.71 -13.71
N ILE A 56 26.13 -4.45 -12.46
CA ILE A 56 25.87 -3.09 -11.99
C ILE A 56 27.18 -2.29 -12.03
N GLU A 57 27.17 -1.13 -12.68
CA GLU A 57 28.33 -0.22 -12.80
C GLU A 57 28.03 1.13 -12.12
N LEU A 58 28.64 1.35 -10.96
CA LEU A 58 28.54 2.61 -10.24
C LEU A 58 29.54 3.64 -10.78
N ILE A 59 29.03 4.80 -11.19
CA ILE A 59 29.80 5.91 -11.76
C ILE A 59 29.93 7.02 -10.71
N ASN A 60 30.80 6.83 -9.73
CA ASN A 60 30.96 7.79 -8.64
C ASN A 60 31.66 9.07 -9.12
N ASN A 61 31.10 10.22 -8.76
CA ASN A 61 31.67 11.53 -8.96
C ASN A 61 32.47 11.93 -7.72
N PRO A 62 33.81 12.06 -7.81
CA PRO A 62 34.64 12.37 -6.64
C PRO A 62 34.38 13.76 -6.05
N ASN A 63 33.61 14.61 -6.73
CA ASN A 63 33.20 15.93 -6.25
C ASN A 63 31.74 15.96 -5.77
N ALA A 64 31.02 14.84 -5.81
CA ALA A 64 29.67 14.77 -5.28
C ALA A 64 29.66 14.99 -3.77
N ILE A 65 28.62 15.66 -3.28
CA ILE A 65 28.49 16.04 -1.87
C ILE A 65 27.19 15.50 -1.28
N ASN A 66 27.19 15.33 0.04
CA ASN A 66 26.01 15.00 0.79
C ASN A 66 24.96 16.13 0.66
N PRO A 67 23.73 15.85 0.21
CA PRO A 67 22.68 16.86 0.05
C PRO A 67 22.04 17.21 1.41
N THR A 68 21.26 18.28 1.48
CA THR A 68 20.19 18.40 2.48
C THR A 68 19.02 17.47 2.11
N TYR A 69 18.15 17.13 3.06
CA TYR A 69 16.96 16.34 2.76
C TYR A 69 16.06 17.02 1.73
N ALA A 70 15.96 18.36 1.77
CA ALA A 70 15.17 19.11 0.80
C ALA A 70 15.75 19.02 -0.62
N GLU A 71 17.08 19.08 -0.77
CA GLU A 71 17.76 18.89 -2.05
C GLU A 71 17.61 17.45 -2.55
N LEU A 72 17.69 16.45 -1.66
CA LEU A 72 17.44 15.05 -2.00
C LEU A 72 16.02 14.85 -2.56
N VAL A 73 15.00 15.34 -1.84
CA VAL A 73 13.60 15.22 -2.29
C VAL A 73 13.37 15.97 -3.60
N ALA A 74 14.03 17.11 -3.80
CA ALA A 74 13.94 17.85 -5.06
C ALA A 74 14.57 17.07 -6.23
N PHE A 75 15.74 16.47 -6.01
CA PHE A 75 16.41 15.61 -6.99
C PHE A 75 15.54 14.41 -7.38
N ILE A 76 15.04 13.64 -6.40
CA ILE A 76 14.23 12.45 -6.68
C ILE A 76 12.97 12.80 -7.47
N LYS A 77 12.33 13.95 -7.19
CA LYS A 77 11.14 14.40 -7.96
C LYS A 77 11.43 14.85 -9.39
N GLU A 78 12.68 15.20 -9.70
CA GLU A 78 13.12 15.60 -11.05
C GLU A 78 13.69 14.42 -11.82
N ASP A 79 14.26 13.44 -11.13
CA ASP A 79 14.75 12.19 -11.69
C ASP A 79 13.60 11.37 -12.27
N SER A 80 13.72 10.97 -13.53
CA SER A 80 12.64 10.27 -14.26
C SER A 80 12.77 8.74 -14.19
N THR A 81 13.59 8.21 -13.27
CA THR A 81 13.86 6.77 -13.21
C THR A 81 12.58 5.99 -12.87
N ASP A 82 11.69 6.57 -12.06
CA ASP A 82 10.41 5.99 -11.66
C ASP A 82 9.38 5.90 -12.81
N GLU A 83 9.63 6.57 -13.95
CA GLU A 83 8.82 6.49 -15.16
C GLU A 83 9.09 5.20 -15.98
N HIS A 84 10.20 4.52 -15.72
CA HIS A 84 10.49 3.23 -16.35
C HIS A 84 9.51 2.16 -15.85
N PRO A 85 9.00 1.26 -16.72
CA PRO A 85 8.15 0.17 -16.26
C PRO A 85 8.99 -0.85 -15.49
N TYR A 86 8.47 -1.33 -14.36
CA TYR A 86 9.08 -2.46 -13.66
C TYR A 86 8.76 -3.73 -14.44
N THR A 87 9.79 -4.35 -15.04
CA THR A 87 9.66 -5.55 -15.87
C THR A 87 10.39 -6.72 -15.22
N ASN A 88 9.60 -7.63 -14.63
CA ASN A 88 10.10 -8.88 -14.05
C ASN A 88 9.41 -10.11 -14.69
N GLY A 89 9.99 -11.29 -14.45
CA GLY A 89 9.37 -12.58 -14.75
C GLY A 89 9.59 -13.13 -16.16
N SER A 90 9.19 -14.40 -16.34
CA SER A 90 9.53 -15.23 -17.51
C SER A 90 8.89 -14.82 -18.85
N PHE A 91 8.02 -13.80 -18.85
CA PHE A 91 7.33 -13.34 -20.05
C PHE A 91 8.14 -12.34 -20.87
N PHE A 92 9.14 -11.70 -20.27
CA PHE A 92 10.03 -10.78 -20.96
C PHE A 92 11.34 -11.50 -21.34
N PRO A 93 11.93 -11.20 -22.51
CA PRO A 93 13.30 -11.61 -22.76
C PRO A 93 14.20 -10.96 -21.71
N VAL A 94 15.20 -11.69 -21.24
CA VAL A 94 16.13 -11.24 -20.18
C VAL A 94 16.69 -9.84 -20.47
N SER A 95 17.02 -9.55 -21.73
CA SER A 95 17.53 -8.25 -22.18
C SER A 95 16.55 -7.07 -22.10
N LEU A 96 15.31 -7.28 -21.66
CA LEU A 96 14.29 -6.24 -21.44
C LEU A 96 13.81 -6.20 -19.98
N LEU A 97 14.43 -6.97 -19.08
CA LEU A 97 14.15 -6.90 -17.67
C LEU A 97 14.77 -5.64 -17.08
N TYR A 98 14.00 -4.95 -16.25
CA TYR A 98 14.37 -3.73 -15.56
C TYR A 98 13.75 -3.82 -14.17
N VAL A 99 14.60 -4.24 -13.22
CA VAL A 99 14.21 -4.63 -11.86
C VAL A 99 14.86 -3.70 -10.84
N CYS A 100 14.64 -3.95 -9.54
CA CYS A 100 15.10 -3.06 -8.47
C CYS A 100 16.59 -2.69 -8.55
N SER A 101 17.46 -3.61 -8.98
CA SER A 101 18.88 -3.31 -9.15
C SER A 101 19.16 -2.30 -10.26
N ASP A 102 18.41 -2.34 -11.37
CA ASP A 102 18.50 -1.35 -12.45
C ASP A 102 18.03 0.04 -12.01
N PHE A 103 16.87 0.15 -11.35
CA PHE A 103 16.39 1.42 -10.80
C PHE A 103 17.40 2.03 -9.83
N ALA A 104 17.97 1.21 -8.94
CA ALA A 104 18.95 1.67 -7.96
C ALA A 104 20.28 2.09 -8.61
N GLU A 105 20.71 1.44 -9.69
CA GLU A 105 21.88 1.87 -10.47
C GLU A 105 21.65 3.22 -11.13
N ASP A 106 20.49 3.40 -11.78
CA ASP A 106 20.17 4.63 -12.52
C ASP A 106 20.01 5.82 -11.57
N VAL A 107 19.27 5.68 -10.47
CA VAL A 107 19.15 6.74 -9.44
C VAL A 107 20.52 7.12 -8.87
N HIS A 108 21.36 6.13 -8.56
CA HIS A 108 22.72 6.37 -8.07
C HIS A 108 23.53 7.20 -9.07
N ASN A 109 23.58 6.75 -10.32
CA ASN A 109 24.40 7.36 -11.36
C ASN A 109 23.87 8.76 -11.75
N ASN A 110 22.55 8.96 -11.76
CA ASN A 110 21.93 10.26 -11.99
C ASN A 110 22.23 11.23 -10.84
N ALA A 111 22.20 10.77 -9.59
CA ALA A 111 22.55 11.60 -8.43
C ALA A 111 24.02 12.04 -8.48
N GLU A 112 24.94 11.10 -8.72
CA GLU A 112 26.38 11.38 -8.83
C GLU A 112 26.67 12.35 -9.98
N ALA A 113 25.98 12.20 -11.12
CA ALA A 113 26.05 13.14 -12.25
C ALA A 113 25.52 14.54 -11.89
N ALA A 114 24.51 14.63 -11.03
CA ALA A 114 23.99 15.88 -10.47
C ALA A 114 24.88 16.46 -9.34
N GLY A 115 25.96 15.77 -8.95
CA GLY A 115 26.84 16.19 -7.86
C GLY A 115 26.31 15.86 -6.46
N ILE A 116 25.31 14.97 -6.37
CA ILE A 116 24.74 14.46 -5.13
C ILE A 116 25.37 13.10 -4.83
N ARG A 117 25.96 12.96 -3.65
CA ARG A 117 26.60 11.70 -3.25
C ARG A 117 25.53 10.66 -2.94
N ALA A 118 25.60 9.52 -3.61
CA ALA A 118 24.66 8.43 -3.46
C ALA A 118 25.38 7.11 -3.12
N ALA A 119 24.61 6.14 -2.68
CA ALA A 119 25.04 4.75 -2.56
C ALA A 119 23.98 3.84 -3.15
N TRP A 120 24.43 2.70 -3.68
CA TRP A 120 23.59 1.56 -4.00
C TRP A 120 23.50 0.65 -2.77
N VAL A 121 22.33 0.09 -2.50
CA VAL A 121 22.08 -0.72 -1.30
C VAL A 121 21.43 -2.04 -1.66
N GLY A 122 22.06 -3.14 -1.26
CA GLY A 122 21.49 -4.48 -1.30
C GLY A 122 20.83 -4.82 0.03
N ILE A 123 19.61 -5.35 -0.01
CA ILE A 123 18.84 -5.78 1.16
C ILE A 123 18.57 -7.28 1.06
N ASP A 124 18.90 -7.98 2.14
CA ASP A 124 18.49 -9.35 2.36
C ASP A 124 17.35 -9.41 3.38
N PHE A 125 16.39 -10.29 3.15
CA PHE A 125 15.29 -10.55 4.10
C PHE A 125 15.46 -11.88 4.84
N GLU A 126 14.86 -11.98 6.02
CA GLU A 126 14.82 -13.23 6.78
C GLU A 126 13.95 -14.28 6.06
N GLY A 127 14.49 -15.47 5.83
CA GLY A 127 13.75 -16.59 5.25
C GLY A 127 13.37 -16.43 3.77
N ASN A 128 13.91 -15.41 3.10
CA ASN A 128 13.74 -15.17 1.67
C ASN A 128 15.11 -15.11 0.98
N ASP A 129 15.23 -15.78 -0.15
CA ASP A 129 16.43 -15.74 -1.01
C ASP A 129 16.33 -14.61 -2.05
N ASP A 130 15.13 -14.05 -2.25
CA ASP A 130 14.92 -12.87 -3.07
C ASP A 130 15.27 -11.61 -2.25
N GLY A 131 16.34 -10.93 -2.64
CA GLY A 131 16.74 -9.65 -2.07
C GLY A 131 16.00 -8.45 -2.67
N HIS A 132 16.35 -7.26 -2.21
CA HIS A 132 15.89 -5.99 -2.79
C HIS A 132 17.05 -5.02 -2.98
N ALA A 133 16.91 -4.08 -3.91
CA ALA A 133 17.93 -3.07 -4.18
C ALA A 133 17.30 -1.68 -4.16
N LEU A 134 17.99 -0.72 -3.54
CA LEU A 134 17.56 0.67 -3.42
C LEU A 134 18.76 1.59 -3.21
N ASN A 135 18.52 2.86 -2.87
CA ASN A 135 19.59 3.85 -2.70
C ASN A 135 19.68 4.37 -1.27
N ALA A 136 20.89 4.75 -0.85
CA ALA A 136 21.13 5.48 0.39
C ALA A 136 21.80 6.83 0.13
N PHE A 137 21.38 7.83 0.88
CA PHE A 137 21.89 9.20 0.82
C PHE A 137 22.18 9.69 2.23
N GLU A 138 23.43 10.08 2.50
CA GLU A 138 23.77 10.75 3.76
C GLU A 138 23.35 12.21 3.64
N THR A 139 22.28 12.60 4.33
CA THR A 139 21.82 13.99 4.32
C THR A 139 22.48 14.81 5.43
N THR A 140 22.77 16.07 5.15
CA THR A 140 23.46 16.98 6.08
C THR A 140 22.61 17.38 7.29
N ASP A 141 21.29 17.22 7.22
CA ASP A 141 20.32 17.69 8.22
C ASP A 141 19.39 16.61 8.80
N LYS A 142 19.27 15.44 8.16
CA LYS A 142 18.43 14.33 8.65
C LYS A 142 19.15 12.98 8.75
N GLY A 143 20.46 12.94 8.47
CA GLY A 143 21.26 11.71 8.48
C GLY A 143 20.99 10.82 7.27
N LEU A 144 21.21 9.52 7.43
CA LEU A 144 21.03 8.54 6.37
C LEU A 144 19.55 8.38 5.97
N VAL A 145 19.26 8.52 4.69
CA VAL A 145 17.93 8.35 4.10
C VAL A 145 17.99 7.30 3.00
N TYR A 146 17.03 6.39 3.02
CA TYR A 146 16.88 5.37 1.98
C TYR A 146 15.78 5.77 1.01
N ILE A 147 16.06 5.67 -0.29
CA ILE A 147 15.10 5.93 -1.36
C ILE A 147 14.89 4.63 -2.12
N ASP A 148 13.65 4.18 -2.17
CA ASP A 148 13.21 3.03 -2.96
C ASP A 148 12.48 3.57 -4.19
N CYS A 149 13.27 3.79 -5.25
CA CYS A 149 12.75 4.13 -6.57
C CYS A 149 12.40 2.83 -7.29
N THR A 150 11.16 2.76 -7.76
CA THR A 150 10.68 1.64 -8.56
C THR A 150 9.83 2.18 -9.69
N GLY A 151 9.44 1.31 -10.61
CA GLY A 151 8.63 1.68 -11.75
C GLY A 151 7.18 1.28 -11.60
N ARG A 152 6.34 1.83 -12.48
CA ARG A 152 4.99 1.29 -12.69
C ARG A 152 5.08 -0.17 -13.12
N GLU A 153 4.44 -1.07 -12.39
CA GLU A 153 4.31 -2.47 -12.84
C GLU A 153 3.62 -2.54 -14.21
N PHE A 154 4.19 -3.35 -15.11
CA PHE A 154 3.76 -3.46 -16.51
C PHE A 154 2.31 -3.97 -16.68
N PHE A 155 1.70 -4.56 -15.66
CA PHE A 155 0.29 -4.98 -15.65
C PHE A 155 -0.59 -4.08 -14.77
N PRO A 156 -0.97 -2.88 -15.26
CA PRO A 156 -1.72 -1.89 -14.48
C PRO A 156 -3.15 -2.32 -14.13
N SER A 157 -3.68 -3.37 -14.75
CA SER A 157 -5.06 -3.85 -14.55
C SER A 157 -5.32 -4.55 -13.21
N LEU A 158 -4.30 -4.72 -12.36
CA LEU A 158 -4.41 -5.41 -11.07
C LEU A 158 -4.30 -4.48 -9.84
N ARG A 159 -4.04 -3.18 -10.01
CA ARG A 159 -3.90 -2.25 -8.87
C ARG A 159 -5.02 -1.21 -8.81
N LYS A 160 -5.47 -0.97 -7.57
CA LYS A 160 -6.56 -0.07 -7.15
C LYS A 160 -6.10 1.40 -7.02
N TYR A 161 -4.82 1.69 -7.26
CA TYR A 161 -4.17 2.93 -6.81
C TYR A 161 -3.70 3.81 -7.97
N ASN A 162 -3.96 5.12 -7.89
CA ASN A 162 -3.53 6.14 -8.86
C ASN A 162 -2.26 6.85 -8.35
N ALA A 163 -1.16 6.11 -8.16
CA ALA A 163 0.10 6.71 -7.79
C ALA A 163 0.61 7.65 -8.91
N THR A 164 0.96 8.88 -8.55
CA THR A 164 1.53 9.88 -9.48
C THR A 164 3.05 9.80 -9.58
N SER A 165 3.69 9.08 -8.67
CA SER A 165 5.12 8.75 -8.65
C SER A 165 5.29 7.40 -7.94
N TRP A 166 6.38 6.71 -8.27
CA TRP A 166 6.75 5.42 -7.68
C TRP A 166 7.96 5.54 -6.74
N ASP A 167 8.44 6.75 -6.48
CA ASP A 167 9.48 7.06 -5.51
C ASP A 167 8.97 7.03 -4.07
N LYS A 168 9.73 6.34 -3.22
CA LYS A 168 9.37 6.15 -1.82
C LYS A 168 10.58 6.41 -0.94
N VAL A 169 10.31 6.89 0.27
CA VAL A 169 11.28 6.77 1.37
C VAL A 169 11.13 5.37 1.94
N ALA A 170 12.24 4.63 1.97
CA ALA A 170 12.31 3.34 2.62
C ALA A 170 12.77 3.49 4.09
N TYR A 171 12.24 2.62 4.93
CA TYR A 171 12.52 2.54 6.35
C TYR A 171 13.16 1.19 6.61
N VAL A 172 14.49 1.22 6.73
CA VAL A 172 15.34 0.03 6.81
C VAL A 172 16.02 -0.01 8.18
N GLU A 173 15.70 -1.03 8.97
CA GLU A 173 16.37 -1.33 10.24
C GLU A 173 16.50 -2.86 10.39
N VAL A 174 17.72 -3.35 10.59
CA VAL A 174 17.97 -4.80 10.73
C VAL A 174 17.15 -5.38 11.88
N GLY A 175 16.47 -6.49 11.63
CA GLY A 175 15.55 -7.15 12.55
C GLY A 175 14.15 -6.54 12.60
N LYS A 176 13.85 -5.52 11.78
CA LYS A 176 12.52 -4.95 11.61
C LYS A 176 12.00 -5.15 10.18
N GLU A 177 10.70 -4.95 10.00
CA GLU A 177 10.09 -5.02 8.68
C GLU A 177 10.62 -3.93 7.74
N TYR A 178 10.67 -4.24 6.45
CA TYR A 178 10.95 -3.27 5.43
C TYR A 178 9.71 -2.40 5.17
N GLY A 179 9.80 -1.13 5.54
CA GLY A 179 8.74 -0.16 5.36
C GLY A 179 9.01 0.77 4.19
N VAL A 180 7.96 1.26 3.53
CA VAL A 180 8.04 2.33 2.54
C VAL A 180 6.87 3.29 2.69
N ILE A 181 7.12 4.56 2.42
CA ILE A 181 6.10 5.61 2.35
C ILE A 181 6.38 6.43 1.10
N ASP A 182 5.33 6.80 0.36
CA ASP A 182 5.41 7.78 -0.72
C ASP A 182 6.25 8.99 -0.28
N ILE A 183 7.24 9.37 -1.10
CA ILE A 183 8.16 10.47 -0.75
C ILE A 183 7.44 11.79 -0.43
N ALA A 184 6.26 12.02 -1.01
CA ALA A 184 5.42 13.18 -0.72
C ALA A 184 4.75 13.12 0.66
N LYS A 185 4.60 11.93 1.24
CA LYS A 185 3.98 11.69 2.56
C LYS A 185 5.01 11.44 3.67
N ALA A 186 6.23 11.06 3.31
CA ALA A 186 7.34 10.81 4.23
C ALA A 186 7.89 12.10 4.87
N LYS A 187 7.30 12.53 5.99
CA LYS A 187 7.70 13.76 6.73
C LYS A 187 8.99 13.60 7.52
N SER A 188 9.41 12.36 7.79
CA SER A 188 10.63 12.02 8.52
C SER A 188 11.23 10.71 8.01
N PRO A 189 12.56 10.58 7.91
CA PRO A 189 13.22 9.31 7.56
C PRO A 189 13.39 8.36 8.76
N SER A 190 13.00 8.77 9.97
CA SER A 190 13.12 7.94 11.17
C SER A 190 12.19 6.72 11.12
N TYR A 191 12.67 5.54 11.50
CA TYR A 191 11.85 4.33 11.53
C TYR A 191 10.59 4.46 12.42
N SER A 192 10.67 5.16 13.55
CA SER A 192 9.50 5.40 14.42
C SER A 192 8.37 6.17 13.72
N PHE A 193 8.70 7.04 12.76
CA PHE A 193 7.69 7.73 11.96
C PHE A 193 6.94 6.75 11.06
N TYR A 194 7.64 5.76 10.50
CA TYR A 194 7.00 4.69 9.73
C TYR A 194 6.08 3.83 10.60
N GLU A 195 6.49 3.48 11.82
CA GLU A 195 5.63 2.73 12.76
C GLU A 195 4.34 3.50 13.08
N GLU A 196 4.44 4.81 13.37
CA GLU A 196 3.29 5.68 13.60
C GLU A 196 2.40 5.79 12.35
N TYR A 197 3.00 5.95 11.17
CA TYR A 197 2.28 6.03 9.90
C TYR A 197 1.55 4.73 9.57
N LYS A 198 2.19 3.59 9.82
CA LYS A 198 1.63 2.25 9.65
C LYS A 198 0.42 2.06 10.56
N GLN A 199 0.52 2.46 11.81
CA GLN A 199 -0.60 2.39 12.75
C GLN A 199 -1.79 3.24 12.28
N LYS A 200 -1.56 4.48 11.82
CA LYS A 200 -2.63 5.33 11.28
C LYS A 200 -3.36 4.72 10.09
N TRP A 201 -2.64 4.04 9.22
CA TRP A 201 -3.24 3.30 8.09
C TRP A 201 -4.12 2.15 8.55
N GLN A 202 -3.69 1.38 9.56
CA GLN A 202 -4.52 0.32 10.14
C GLN A 202 -5.81 0.89 10.74
N GLU A 203 -5.71 2.01 11.47
CA GLU A 203 -6.87 2.73 12.01
C GLU A 203 -7.80 3.23 10.88
N TYR A 204 -7.23 3.74 9.78
CA TYR A 204 -7.98 4.17 8.61
C TYR A 204 -8.70 3.01 7.91
N GLU A 205 -8.05 1.86 7.73
CA GLU A 205 -8.67 0.68 7.10
C GLU A 205 -9.84 0.14 7.93
N GLU A 206 -9.68 0.09 9.26
CA GLU A 206 -10.75 -0.29 10.17
C GLU A 206 -11.92 0.71 10.08
N LEU A 207 -11.63 2.02 10.14
CA LEU A 207 -12.65 3.06 10.06
C LEU A 207 -13.38 3.07 8.71
N LEU A 208 -12.66 2.89 7.61
CA LEU A 208 -13.22 2.83 6.26
C LEU A 208 -14.14 1.60 6.11
N THR A 209 -13.73 0.45 6.64
CA THR A 209 -14.54 -0.78 6.62
C THR A 209 -15.84 -0.58 7.40
N ASP A 210 -15.73 -0.07 8.62
CA ASP A 210 -16.88 0.20 9.50
C ASP A 210 -17.82 1.26 8.90
N PHE A 211 -17.29 2.33 8.31
CA PHE A 211 -18.08 3.31 7.57
C PHE A 211 -18.83 2.69 6.38
N ASN A 212 -18.17 1.87 5.56
CA ASN A 212 -18.81 1.22 4.41
C ASN A 212 -19.93 0.26 4.85
N ASP A 213 -19.72 -0.49 5.92
CA ASP A 213 -20.73 -1.40 6.47
C ASP A 213 -21.95 -0.63 6.99
N GLU A 214 -21.74 0.48 7.70
CA GLU A 214 -22.84 1.34 8.16
C GLU A 214 -23.60 1.98 6.98
N VAL A 215 -22.90 2.44 5.93
CA VAL A 215 -23.53 2.97 4.71
C VAL A 215 -24.39 1.90 4.03
N ILE A 216 -23.93 0.64 3.97
CA ILE A 216 -24.72 -0.47 3.42
C ILE A 216 -26.00 -0.68 4.25
N GLN A 217 -25.89 -0.69 5.58
CA GLN A 217 -27.04 -0.85 6.47
C GLN A 217 -28.02 0.31 6.35
N PHE A 218 -27.53 1.55 6.33
CA PHE A 218 -28.34 2.75 6.14
C PHE A 218 -29.12 2.69 4.82
N ASN A 219 -28.45 2.33 3.72
CA ASN A 219 -29.10 2.17 2.43
C ASN A 219 -30.20 1.10 2.44
N GLN A 220 -30.03 0.01 3.21
CA GLN A 220 -31.08 -1.00 3.38
C GLN A 220 -32.29 -0.44 4.14
N GLU A 221 -32.06 0.34 5.20
CA GLU A 221 -33.14 0.97 5.98
C GLU A 221 -33.90 2.04 5.18
N VAL A 222 -33.18 2.89 4.43
CA VAL A 222 -33.80 3.87 3.51
C VAL A 222 -34.69 3.16 2.48
N ASN A 223 -34.25 2.03 1.94
CA ASN A 223 -35.05 1.24 1.00
C ASN A 223 -36.30 0.63 1.65
N LYS A 224 -36.21 0.14 2.89
CA LYS A 224 -37.37 -0.37 3.64
C LYS A 224 -38.37 0.75 3.93
N TYR A 225 -37.88 1.88 4.43
CA TYR A 225 -38.68 3.08 4.67
C TYR A 225 -39.41 3.53 3.40
N GLY A 226 -38.70 3.62 2.27
CA GLY A 226 -39.30 4.01 0.99
C GLY A 226 -40.43 3.09 0.53
N LYS A 227 -40.30 1.77 0.75
CA LYS A 227 -41.38 0.81 0.45
C LYS A 227 -42.62 1.04 1.32
N LEU A 228 -42.42 1.13 2.64
CA LEU A 228 -43.51 1.34 3.59
C LEU A 228 -44.20 2.69 3.40
N LEU A 229 -43.44 3.74 3.05
CA LEU A 229 -44.00 5.04 2.73
C LEU A 229 -44.90 4.98 1.48
N ASN A 230 -44.51 4.22 0.46
CA ASN A 230 -45.35 4.03 -0.72
C ASN A 230 -46.63 3.26 -0.39
N GLU A 231 -46.51 2.15 0.35
CA GLU A 231 -47.67 1.37 0.81
C GLU A 231 -48.64 2.24 1.63
N TYR A 232 -48.13 3.02 2.58
CA TYR A 232 -48.92 3.99 3.35
C TYR A 232 -49.62 5.03 2.47
N ASN A 233 -48.91 5.58 1.48
CA ASN A 233 -49.49 6.58 0.58
C ASN A 233 -50.62 5.99 -0.27
N ASP A 234 -50.49 4.74 -0.70
CA ASP A 234 -51.53 4.01 -1.44
C ASP A 234 -52.76 3.76 -0.54
N GLU A 235 -52.56 3.30 0.70
CA GLU A 235 -53.65 3.11 1.69
C GLU A 235 -54.38 4.42 2.00
N VAL A 236 -53.64 5.52 2.20
CA VAL A 236 -54.23 6.85 2.42
C VAL A 236 -55.01 7.33 1.20
N ALA A 237 -54.53 7.06 -0.01
CA ALA A 237 -55.24 7.43 -1.24
C ALA A 237 -56.55 6.65 -1.39
N GLU A 238 -56.54 5.35 -1.11
CA GLU A 238 -57.73 4.49 -1.11
C GLU A 238 -58.75 4.96 -0.06
N TYR A 239 -58.33 5.16 1.19
CA TYR A 239 -59.18 5.70 2.26
C TYR A 239 -59.83 7.03 1.86
N ASN A 240 -59.05 7.97 1.32
CA ASN A 240 -59.58 9.27 0.92
C ASN A 240 -60.61 9.16 -0.20
N ASN A 241 -60.40 8.26 -1.16
CA ASN A 241 -61.35 7.99 -2.22
C ASN A 241 -62.67 7.42 -1.66
N GLU A 242 -62.60 6.35 -0.87
CA GLU A 242 -63.78 5.72 -0.26
C GLU A 242 -64.55 6.66 0.67
N TYR A 243 -63.83 7.40 1.52
CA TYR A 243 -64.42 8.36 2.45
C TYR A 243 -65.11 9.53 1.71
N SER A 244 -64.57 9.94 0.56
CA SER A 244 -65.20 10.98 -0.28
C SER A 244 -66.54 10.52 -0.87
N GLU A 245 -66.64 9.27 -1.33
CA GLU A 245 -67.88 8.67 -1.83
C GLU A 245 -68.90 8.45 -0.70
N TYR A 246 -68.44 8.01 0.48
CA TYR A 246 -69.27 7.96 1.68
C TYR A 246 -69.85 9.34 2.02
N LYS A 247 -69.02 10.38 2.08
CA LYS A 247 -69.46 11.76 2.34
C LYS A 247 -70.45 12.25 1.29
N ARG A 248 -70.24 11.93 0.02
CA ARG A 248 -71.15 12.27 -1.07
C ARG A 248 -72.52 11.61 -0.89
N CYS A 249 -72.54 10.32 -0.57
CA CYS A 249 -73.78 9.58 -0.27
C CYS A 249 -74.54 10.20 0.91
N MET A 250 -73.83 10.59 1.97
CA MET A 250 -74.40 11.24 3.14
C MET A 250 -74.91 12.66 2.86
N ALA A 251 -74.22 13.42 2.01
CA ALA A 251 -74.54 14.82 1.69
C ALA A 251 -75.69 14.99 0.69
N LEU A 252 -75.89 14.05 -0.24
CA LEU A 252 -76.97 14.09 -1.22
C LEU A 252 -78.37 13.99 -0.59
N GLY A 253 -78.48 13.74 0.72
CA GLY A 253 -79.76 13.68 1.42
C GLY A 253 -80.79 12.78 0.72
N GLY A 254 -80.31 11.74 0.03
CA GLY A 254 -81.08 11.04 -0.99
C GLY A 254 -82.34 10.36 -0.43
N PRO A 255 -83.22 9.81 -1.31
CA PRO A 255 -84.57 9.30 -1.01
C PRO A 255 -84.68 8.30 0.16
N TRP A 256 -83.54 7.82 0.65
CA TRP A 256 -83.37 6.83 1.70
C TRP A 256 -83.53 7.39 3.11
N ARG A 257 -83.43 8.71 3.37
CA ARG A 257 -83.75 9.21 4.73
C ARG A 257 -85.22 9.04 5.11
N GLU A 258 -86.10 9.01 4.13
CA GLU A 258 -87.54 8.79 4.30
C GLU A 258 -87.96 7.33 4.02
N ALA A 259 -87.08 6.52 3.40
CA ALA A 259 -87.34 5.13 2.99
C ALA A 259 -86.44 4.05 3.64
N ALA A 260 -85.38 4.43 4.37
CA ALA A 260 -84.49 3.51 5.05
C ALA A 260 -85.13 3.00 6.34
N ASP A 261 -85.25 1.69 6.46
CA ASP A 261 -85.58 1.06 7.72
C ASP A 261 -84.45 1.24 8.75
N ALA A 262 -84.72 0.91 10.02
CA ALA A 262 -83.73 1.01 11.09
C ALA A 262 -82.45 0.20 10.79
N SER A 263 -82.55 -0.86 9.97
CA SER A 263 -81.45 -1.71 9.54
C SER A 263 -80.43 -0.95 8.68
N ALA A 264 -80.90 -0.18 7.70
CA ALA A 264 -80.04 0.62 6.83
C ALA A 264 -79.36 1.78 7.59
N ILE A 265 -80.04 2.42 8.55
CA ILE A 265 -79.41 3.44 9.42
C ILE A 265 -78.32 2.82 10.29
N GLY A 266 -78.57 1.62 10.86
CA GLY A 266 -77.58 0.87 11.63
C GLY A 266 -76.32 0.55 10.83
N PHE A 267 -76.48 0.15 9.56
CA PHE A 267 -75.37 -0.11 8.63
C PHE A 267 -74.47 1.11 8.44
N PHE A 268 -75.03 2.29 8.15
CA PHE A 268 -74.22 3.51 7.95
C PHE A 268 -73.55 4.02 9.21
N ILE A 269 -74.15 3.84 10.40
CA ILE A 269 -73.50 4.16 11.67
C ILE A 269 -72.31 3.23 11.90
N GLN A 270 -72.48 1.93 11.66
CA GLN A 270 -71.39 0.96 11.77
C GLN A 270 -70.28 1.26 10.76
N TYR A 271 -70.63 1.62 9.52
CA TYR A 271 -69.69 1.97 8.46
C TYR A 271 -68.98 3.31 8.70
N GLY A 272 -69.64 4.29 9.33
CA GLY A 272 -68.98 5.52 9.78
C GLY A 272 -67.94 5.25 10.88
N ARG A 273 -68.26 4.36 11.83
CA ARG A 273 -67.32 3.94 12.89
C ARG A 273 -66.09 3.20 12.32
N THR A 274 -66.24 2.46 11.22
CA THR A 274 -65.09 1.81 10.57
C THR A 274 -64.14 2.84 9.94
N PHE A 275 -64.65 3.89 9.29
CA PHE A 275 -63.79 4.97 8.78
C PHE A 275 -63.09 5.77 9.88
N GLU A 276 -63.71 5.94 11.05
CA GLU A 276 -63.06 6.57 12.20
C GLU A 276 -61.90 5.72 12.72
N ALA A 277 -62.10 4.41 12.86
CA ALA A 277 -61.05 3.48 13.29
C ALA A 277 -59.90 3.37 12.28
N GLU A 278 -60.24 3.33 10.98
CA GLU A 278 -59.25 3.30 9.89
C GLU A 278 -58.45 4.60 9.80
N ARG A 279 -59.10 5.74 10.00
CA ARG A 279 -58.41 7.03 10.09
C ARG A 279 -57.42 7.06 11.26
N GLU A 280 -57.84 6.61 12.44
CA GLU A 280 -56.97 6.55 13.61
C GLU A 280 -55.75 5.64 13.37
N TYR A 281 -55.97 4.51 12.67
CA TYR A 281 -54.91 3.62 12.24
C TYR A 281 -53.90 4.31 11.31
N LEU A 282 -54.37 4.98 10.25
CA LEU A 282 -53.53 5.70 9.30
C LEU A 282 -52.80 6.89 9.94
N GLU A 283 -53.44 7.60 10.88
CA GLU A 283 -52.79 8.68 11.65
C GLU A 283 -51.65 8.13 12.52
N LYS A 284 -51.84 6.96 13.14
CA LYS A 284 -50.80 6.29 13.93
C LYS A 284 -49.64 5.80 13.07
N GLN A 285 -49.93 5.15 11.94
CA GLN A 285 -48.88 4.72 11.01
C GLN A 285 -48.09 5.90 10.45
N GLY A 286 -48.78 6.96 10.01
CA GLY A 286 -48.13 8.16 9.49
C GLY A 286 -47.24 8.85 10.52
N SER A 287 -47.65 8.84 11.80
CA SER A 287 -46.82 9.35 12.91
C SER A 287 -45.56 8.51 13.09
N ALA A 288 -45.66 7.18 13.05
CA ALA A 288 -44.50 6.28 13.15
C ALA A 288 -43.54 6.44 11.96
N LEU A 289 -44.05 6.57 10.73
CA LEU A 289 -43.22 6.85 9.55
C LEU A 289 -42.54 8.22 9.64
N LYS A 290 -43.20 9.21 10.24
CA LYS A 290 -42.58 10.51 10.48
C LYS A 290 -41.43 10.38 11.48
N GLU A 291 -41.61 9.69 12.59
CA GLU A 291 -40.56 9.44 13.58
C GLU A 291 -39.36 8.70 12.97
N TRP A 292 -39.60 7.62 12.24
CA TRP A 292 -38.52 6.87 11.57
C TRP A 292 -37.78 7.74 10.53
N ARG A 293 -38.48 8.63 9.82
CA ARG A 293 -37.82 9.59 8.93
C ARG A 293 -36.84 10.50 9.67
N GLU A 294 -37.19 10.93 10.88
CA GLU A 294 -36.29 11.75 11.71
C GLU A 294 -35.05 10.94 12.11
N GLU A 295 -35.23 9.69 12.54
CA GLU A 295 -34.13 8.78 12.88
C GLU A 295 -33.18 8.55 11.69
N LEU A 296 -33.72 8.36 10.48
CA LEU A 296 -32.91 8.22 9.28
C LEU A 296 -32.09 9.48 8.98
N ARG A 297 -32.64 10.68 9.19
CA ARG A 297 -31.88 11.93 9.02
C ARG A 297 -30.76 12.08 10.05
N ASP A 298 -31.01 11.68 11.29
CA ASP A 298 -29.97 11.69 12.33
C ASP A 298 -28.85 10.69 12.01
N CYS A 299 -29.18 9.52 11.44
CA CYS A 299 -28.20 8.55 10.97
C CYS A 299 -27.41 9.08 9.76
N GLU A 300 -28.08 9.71 8.79
CA GLU A 300 -27.44 10.35 7.63
C GLU A 300 -26.41 11.39 8.06
N ALA A 301 -26.76 12.27 9.01
CA ALA A 301 -25.84 13.30 9.52
C ALA A 301 -24.59 12.70 10.20
N LYS A 302 -24.75 11.61 10.96
CA LYS A 302 -23.61 10.91 11.59
C LYS A 302 -22.70 10.24 10.56
N LEU A 303 -23.30 9.64 9.52
CA LEU A 303 -22.55 9.07 8.41
C LEU A 303 -21.78 10.14 7.64
N GLU A 304 -22.37 11.32 7.44
CA GLU A 304 -21.69 12.44 6.79
C GLU A 304 -20.44 12.87 7.59
N GLU A 305 -20.56 13.08 8.91
CA GLU A 305 -19.43 13.41 9.79
C GLU A 305 -18.34 12.32 9.77
N LYS A 306 -18.74 11.05 9.86
CA LYS A 306 -17.81 9.92 9.79
C LYS A 306 -17.11 9.85 8.43
N GLY A 307 -17.85 10.10 7.35
CA GLY A 307 -17.33 10.16 5.98
C GLY A 307 -16.30 11.27 5.80
N GLU A 308 -16.50 12.44 6.41
CA GLU A 308 -15.50 13.53 6.41
C GLU A 308 -14.20 13.10 7.09
N ILE A 309 -14.27 12.42 8.25
CA ILE A 309 -13.10 11.91 8.97
C ILE A 309 -12.35 10.88 8.12
N VAL A 310 -13.07 9.93 7.50
CA VAL A 310 -12.48 8.94 6.60
C VAL A 310 -11.77 9.64 5.44
N ASN A 311 -12.41 10.59 4.78
CA ASN A 311 -11.82 11.32 3.65
C ASN A 311 -10.56 12.09 4.08
N GLN A 312 -10.60 12.79 5.22
CA GLN A 312 -9.47 13.56 5.71
C GLN A 312 -8.26 12.67 6.03
N LEU A 313 -8.49 11.53 6.68
CA LEU A 313 -7.43 10.55 6.97
C LEU A 313 -6.88 9.94 5.66
N GLY A 314 -7.75 9.60 4.72
CA GLY A 314 -7.37 9.11 3.40
C GLY A 314 -6.47 10.11 2.65
N GLU A 315 -6.81 11.40 2.69
CA GLU A 315 -5.96 12.44 2.09
C GLU A 315 -4.61 12.61 2.80
N GLU A 316 -4.57 12.52 4.13
CA GLU A 316 -3.33 12.59 4.92
C GLU A 316 -2.39 11.43 4.55
N LEU A 317 -2.95 10.22 4.47
CA LEU A 317 -2.23 8.96 4.24
C LEU A 317 -1.97 8.67 2.75
N GLY A 318 -2.69 9.33 1.85
CA GLY A 318 -2.56 9.15 0.41
C GLY A 318 -3.15 7.82 -0.10
N ASP A 319 -2.92 7.55 -1.38
CA ASP A 319 -3.59 6.45 -2.08
C ASP A 319 -2.88 5.10 -1.93
N PHE A 320 -1.74 5.03 -1.24
CA PHE A 320 -0.85 3.87 -1.33
C PHE A 320 -0.56 3.25 0.04
N TRP A 321 -1.05 2.03 0.24
CA TRP A 321 -0.60 1.12 1.29
C TRP A 321 0.34 0.07 0.70
N PHE A 322 1.46 -0.20 1.38
CA PHE A 322 2.45 -1.17 0.97
C PHE A 322 2.44 -2.39 1.90
N GLU A 323 2.43 -3.59 1.30
CA GLU A 323 2.71 -4.82 2.04
C GLU A 323 4.22 -4.96 2.24
N PRO A 324 4.73 -5.08 3.48
CA PRO A 324 6.17 -5.14 3.72
C PRO A 324 6.81 -6.34 3.01
N LEU A 325 7.98 -6.13 2.40
CA LEU A 325 8.70 -7.18 1.66
C LEU A 325 9.26 -8.30 2.57
N GLY A 326 9.43 -8.02 3.85
CA GLY A 326 9.95 -8.97 4.84
C GLY A 326 10.64 -8.28 6.01
N ILE A 327 11.21 -9.08 6.91
CA ILE A 327 12.10 -8.58 7.96
C ILE A 327 13.50 -8.43 7.40
N VAL A 328 14.09 -7.24 7.53
CA VAL A 328 15.45 -6.94 7.05
C VAL A 328 16.46 -7.77 7.84
N ARG A 329 17.16 -8.67 7.16
CA ARG A 329 18.28 -9.45 7.71
C ARG A 329 19.57 -8.66 7.65
N GLU A 330 19.83 -8.04 6.50
CA GLU A 330 21.08 -7.34 6.23
C GLU A 330 20.83 -6.20 5.23
N ALA A 331 21.61 -5.12 5.36
CA ALA A 331 21.65 -4.02 4.41
C ALA A 331 23.12 -3.68 4.09
N GLN A 332 23.53 -3.89 2.84
CA GLN A 332 24.89 -3.68 2.36
C GLN A 332 24.94 -2.39 1.54
N ILE A 333 25.69 -1.38 2.01
CA ILE A 333 25.75 -0.04 1.40
C ILE A 333 27.06 0.12 0.61
N HIS A 334 26.93 0.45 -0.68
CA HIS A 334 28.03 0.63 -1.63
C HIS A 334 28.08 2.10 -2.08
N TRP A 335 29.07 2.84 -1.57
CA TRP A 335 29.30 4.28 -1.81
C TRP A 335 30.21 4.59 -3.00
#